data_AF-A0A1Y5HTB1-F1
#
_entry.id   AF-A0A1Y5HTB1-F1
#
_cell.length_a   1.000
_cell.length_b   1.000
_cell.length_c   1.000
_cell.angle_alpha   90.00
_cell.angle_beta   90.00
_cell.angle_gamma   90.00
#
_symmetry.space_group_name_H-M   'P 1'
#
loop_
_entity.id
_entity.type
_entity.pdbx_description
1 polymer ?
#
loop_
_entity_poly.entity_id
_entity_poly.type
_entity_poly.pdbx_seq_one_letter_code
_entity_poly.pdbx_strand_id
1 'polypeptide(L)'
;MMKNRQKTFRQRLTLALQKQAVKTQQNLSLILIGFFMSLLGIGLVMGGEFLVYNLLHRELLALAGVIIIATGCVLALVGYLSMSLLKIFYVITKDDEPPQK
;
A
#
# COMPACT_ATOMS: atom_id res chain seq x y z
N MET A 1 47.18 -6.72 -14.29
CA MET A 1 46.73 -5.33 -14.06
C MET A 1 45.20 -5.32 -14.02
N MET A 2 44.63 -4.96 -12.87
CA MET A 2 43.23 -5.19 -12.46
C MET A 2 42.23 -4.20 -13.09
N LYS A 3 41.25 -4.69 -13.87
CA LYS A 3 40.07 -3.88 -14.26
C LYS A 3 38.83 -4.77 -14.44
N ASN A 4 38.18 -5.20 -13.34
CA ASN A 4 36.78 -5.67 -13.43
C ASN A 4 36.00 -5.84 -12.10
N ARG A 5 36.15 -4.95 -11.09
CA ARG A 5 35.37 -5.01 -9.83
C ARG A 5 34.11 -4.14 -9.78
N GLN A 6 33.69 -3.52 -10.88
CA GLN A 6 32.57 -2.57 -10.92
C GLN A 6 31.19 -3.23 -11.21
N LYS A 7 31.16 -4.44 -11.80
CA LYS A 7 29.89 -5.09 -12.17
C LYS A 7 29.12 -5.70 -10.98
N THR A 8 29.77 -5.93 -9.84
CA THR A 8 29.17 -6.56 -8.65
C THR A 8 28.33 -5.59 -7.81
N PHE A 9 28.65 -4.29 -7.82
CA PHE A 9 27.98 -3.29 -6.98
C PHE A 9 26.59 -2.92 -7.50
N ARG A 10 26.48 -2.72 -8.82
CA ARG A 10 25.18 -2.47 -9.48
C ARG A 10 24.22 -3.65 -9.36
N GLN A 11 24.74 -4.88 -9.44
CA GLN A 11 23.93 -6.10 -9.24
C GLN A 11 23.46 -6.28 -7.80
N ARG A 12 24.28 -5.88 -6.81
CA ARG A 12 23.88 -5.87 -5.39
C ARG A 12 22.88 -4.76 -5.09
N LEU A 13 23.01 -3.60 -5.72
CA LEU A 13 22.03 -2.51 -5.68
C LEU A 13 20.71 -2.93 -6.31
N THR A 14 20.71 -3.55 -7.50
CA THR A 14 19.46 -4.06 -8.08
C THR A 14 18.86 -5.19 -7.27
N LEU A 15 19.66 -6.10 -6.69
CA LEU A 15 19.15 -7.11 -5.75
C LEU A 15 18.62 -6.52 -4.43
N ALA A 16 19.25 -5.47 -3.91
CA ALA A 16 18.78 -4.76 -2.71
C ALA A 16 17.52 -3.95 -3.01
N LEU A 17 17.47 -3.24 -4.15
CA LEU A 17 16.31 -2.54 -4.67
C LEU A 17 15.18 -3.51 -5.01
N GLN A 18 15.47 -4.72 -5.49
CA GLN A 18 14.48 -5.75 -5.79
C GLN A 18 13.96 -6.40 -4.50
N LYS A 19 14.81 -6.67 -3.51
CA LYS A 19 14.37 -7.07 -2.15
C LYS A 19 13.55 -5.98 -1.46
N GLN A 20 13.94 -4.72 -1.64
CA GLN A 20 13.24 -3.58 -1.06
C GLN A 20 11.95 -3.29 -1.83
N ALA A 21 11.93 -3.46 -3.15
CA ALA A 21 10.74 -3.39 -3.98
C ALA A 21 9.77 -4.52 -3.66
N VAL A 22 10.23 -5.74 -3.33
CA VAL A 22 9.36 -6.82 -2.84
C VAL A 22 8.71 -6.44 -1.49
N LYS A 23 9.43 -5.77 -0.58
CA LYS A 23 8.84 -5.18 0.63
C LYS A 23 7.85 -4.05 0.32
N THR A 24 8.17 -3.18 -0.64
CA THR A 24 7.29 -2.11 -1.11
C THR A 24 6.04 -2.67 -1.80
N GLN A 25 6.15 -3.78 -2.53
CA GLN A 25 5.05 -4.48 -3.20
C GLN A 25 4.08 -5.09 -2.19
N GLN A 26 4.57 -5.67 -1.09
CA GLN A 26 3.70 -6.13 -0.01
C GLN A 26 2.92 -4.98 0.65
N ASN A 27 3.56 -3.83 0.86
CA ASN A 27 2.88 -2.66 1.42
C ASN A 27 1.87 -2.04 0.44
N LEU A 28 2.21 -2.01 -0.85
CA LEU A 28 1.28 -1.62 -1.92
C LEU A 28 0.09 -2.58 -2.00
N SER A 29 0.30 -3.89 -1.87
CA SER A 29 -0.79 -4.85 -1.79
C SER A 29 -1.71 -4.59 -0.60
N LEU A 30 -1.18 -4.20 0.56
CA LEU A 30 -2.00 -3.81 1.72
C LEU A 30 -2.85 -2.57 1.45
N ILE A 31 -2.28 -1.54 0.80
CA ILE A 31 -3.03 -0.35 0.36
C ILE A 31 -4.13 -0.77 -0.63
N LEU A 32 -3.78 -1.60 -1.61
CA LEU A 32 -4.70 -2.03 -2.66
C LEU A 32 -5.84 -2.88 -2.08
N ILE A 33 -5.53 -3.81 -1.18
CA ILE A 33 -6.52 -4.63 -0.47
C ILE A 33 -7.44 -3.74 0.35
N GLY A 34 -6.90 -2.79 1.13
CA GLY A 34 -7.70 -1.83 1.88
C GLY A 34 -8.61 -1.00 0.98
N PHE A 35 -8.09 -0.53 -0.15
CA PHE A 35 -8.83 0.24 -1.14
C PHE A 35 -9.96 -0.58 -1.78
N PHE A 36 -9.68 -1.79 -2.25
CA PHE A 36 -10.70 -2.68 -2.81
C PHE A 36 -11.76 -3.06 -1.76
N MET A 37 -11.35 -3.29 -0.52
CA MET A 37 -12.26 -3.58 0.59
C MET A 37 -13.16 -2.39 0.89
N SER A 38 -12.63 -1.16 0.88
CA SER A 38 -13.45 0.05 1.00
C SER A 38 -14.40 0.23 -0.18
N LEU A 39 -13.97 -0.04 -1.42
CA LEU A 39 -14.84 -0.01 -2.60
C LEU A 39 -15.99 -1.02 -2.49
N LEU A 40 -15.71 -2.24 -2.02
CA LEU A 40 -16.75 -3.23 -1.77
C LEU A 40 -17.73 -2.77 -0.69
N GLY A 41 -17.23 -2.16 0.39
CA GLY A 41 -18.08 -1.57 1.42
C GLY A 41 -19.00 -0.47 0.86
N ILE A 42 -18.49 0.42 0.00
CA ILE A 42 -19.29 1.45 -0.69
C ILE A 42 -20.37 0.80 -1.57
N GLY A 43 -19.99 -0.22 -2.33
CA GLY A 43 -20.93 -0.99 -3.15
C GLY A 43 -22.04 -1.64 -2.32
N LEU A 44 -21.72 -2.10 -1.10
CA LEU A 44 -22.67 -2.71 -0.19
C LEU A 44 -23.62 -1.69 0.44
N VAL A 45 -23.12 -0.49 0.78
CA VAL A 45 -23.98 0.64 1.20
C VAL A 45 -24.93 1.04 0.07
N MET A 46 -24.40 1.32 -1.11
CA MET A 46 -25.21 1.71 -2.27
C MET A 46 -26.21 0.60 -2.64
N GLY A 47 -25.77 -0.66 -2.65
CA GLY A 47 -26.62 -1.80 -2.93
C GLY A 47 -27.75 -1.93 -1.90
N GLY A 48 -27.48 -1.69 -0.62
CA GLY A 48 -28.51 -1.64 0.43
C GLY A 48 -29.53 -0.54 0.21
N GLU A 49 -29.07 0.64 -0.19
CA GLU A 49 -29.93 1.80 -0.43
C GLU A 49 -30.84 1.62 -1.65
N PHE A 50 -30.34 1.00 -2.73
CA PHE A 50 -31.07 0.89 -4.01
C PHE A 50 -31.82 -0.43 -4.19
N LEU A 51 -31.36 -1.55 -3.63
CA LEU A 51 -31.96 -2.88 -3.85
C LEU A 51 -32.85 -3.35 -2.69
N VAL A 52 -32.73 -2.77 -1.50
CA VAL A 52 -33.48 -3.25 -0.32
C VAL A 52 -34.70 -2.37 -0.08
N TYR A 53 -35.89 -2.93 -0.29
CA TYR A 53 -37.17 -2.24 -0.10
C TYR A 53 -37.55 -2.05 1.38
N ASN A 54 -37.04 -2.92 2.26
CA ASN A 54 -37.37 -2.90 3.69
C ASN A 54 -36.43 -1.96 4.46
N LEU A 55 -36.99 -0.93 5.12
CA LEU A 55 -36.22 0.13 5.79
C LEU A 55 -35.20 -0.41 6.81
N LEU A 56 -35.60 -1.37 7.65
CA LEU A 56 -34.72 -1.89 8.69
C LEU A 56 -33.53 -2.66 8.10
N HIS A 57 -33.77 -3.44 7.04
CA HIS A 57 -32.71 -4.21 6.39
C HIS A 57 -31.75 -3.30 5.63
N ARG A 58 -32.26 -2.22 5.03
CA ARG A 58 -31.45 -1.20 4.35
C ARG A 58 -30.49 -0.52 5.33
N GLU A 59 -30.98 -0.07 6.49
CA GLU A 59 -30.13 0.57 7.51
C GLU A 59 -29.06 -0.39 8.06
N LEU A 60 -29.43 -1.64 8.36
CA LEU A 60 -28.48 -2.66 8.82
C LEU A 60 -27.40 -2.97 7.77
N LEU A 61 -27.78 -3.07 6.50
CA LEU A 61 -26.85 -3.34 5.41
C LEU A 61 -25.93 -2.14 5.16
N ALA A 62 -26.47 -0.92 5.19
CA ALA A 62 -25.68 0.32 5.11
C ALA A 62 -24.69 0.40 6.28
N LEU A 63 -25.12 0.09 7.51
CA LEU A 63 -24.25 0.07 8.68
C LEU A 63 -23.11 -0.94 8.53
N ALA A 64 -23.41 -2.16 8.07
CA ALA A 64 -22.41 -3.19 7.79
C ALA A 64 -21.41 -2.72 6.73
N GLY A 65 -21.89 -2.08 5.66
CA GLY A 65 -21.05 -1.49 4.62
C GLY A 65 -20.12 -0.41 5.16
N VAL A 66 -20.61 0.48 6.02
CA VAL A 66 -19.80 1.52 6.68
C VAL A 66 -18.68 0.93 7.54
N ILE A 67 -18.96 -0.15 8.29
CA ILE A 67 -17.92 -0.85 9.08
C ILE A 67 -16.83 -1.40 8.15
N ILE A 68 -17.21 -2.01 7.02
CA ILE A 68 -16.24 -2.53 6.04
C ILE A 68 -15.41 -1.39 5.45
N ILE A 69 -16.03 -0.25 5.09
CA ILE A 69 -15.32 0.93 4.59
C ILE A 69 -14.29 1.43 5.61
N ALA A 70 -14.70 1.57 6.87
CA ALA A 70 -13.82 2.03 7.95
C ALA A 70 -12.61 1.10 8.13
N THR A 71 -12.85 -0.21 8.15
CA THR A 71 -11.76 -1.20 8.27
C THR A 71 -10.81 -1.15 7.07
N GLY A 72 -11.35 -1.02 5.85
CA GLY A 72 -10.56 -0.88 4.62
C GLY A 72 -9.70 0.40 4.61
N CYS A 73 -10.26 1.51 5.10
CA CYS A 73 -9.52 2.78 5.26
C CYS A 73 -8.37 2.65 6.27
N VAL A 74 -8.59 1.96 7.39
CA VAL A 74 -7.53 1.70 8.38
C VAL A 74 -6.43 0.83 7.76
N LEU A 75 -6.79 -0.22 7.01
CA LEU A 75 -5.81 -1.03 6.29
C LEU A 75 -5.01 -0.20 5.28
N ALA A 76 -5.69 0.67 4.52
CA ALA A 76 -5.05 1.53 3.54
C ALA A 76 -4.10 2.55 4.19
N LEU A 77 -4.48 3.12 5.34
CA LEU A 77 -3.64 4.00 6.15
C LEU A 77 -2.39 3.29 6.65
N VAL A 78 -2.53 2.06 7.17
CA VAL A 78 -1.39 1.24 7.63
C VAL A 78 -0.46 0.92 6.45
N GLY A 79 -1.01 0.59 5.29
CA GLY A 79 -0.24 0.39 4.06
C GLY A 79 0.50 1.65 3.62
N TYR A 80 -0.15 2.82 3.68
CA TYR A 80 0.45 4.11 3.35
C TYR A 80 1.57 4.50 4.32
N LEU A 81 1.35 4.35 5.63
CA LEU A 81 2.37 4.55 6.66
C LEU A 81 3.62 3.71 6.39
N SER A 82 3.41 2.44 6.00
CA SER A 82 4.50 1.53 5.66
C SER A 82 5.28 1.98 4.42
N MET A 83 4.61 2.60 3.44
CA MET A 83 5.26 3.16 2.25
C MET A 83 5.98 4.49 2.54
N SER A 84 5.38 5.35 3.37
CA SER A 84 5.93 6.65 3.76
C SER A 84 7.23 6.49 4.57
N LEU A 85 7.26 5.55 5.52
CA LEU A 85 8.47 5.21 6.28
C LEU A 85 9.62 4.77 5.37
N LEU A 86 9.34 3.90 4.39
CA LEU A 86 10.32 3.47 3.37
C LEU A 86 10.89 4.65 2.57
N LYS A 87 10.04 5.62 2.24
CA LYS A 87 10.43 6.82 1.47
C LYS A 87 11.34 7.74 2.29
N ILE A 88 11.04 7.90 3.59
CA ILE A 88 11.87 8.65 4.53
C ILE A 88 13.24 7.99 4.71
N PHE A 89 13.28 6.67 4.92
CA PHE A 89 14.53 5.92 5.00
C PHE A 89 15.37 6.01 3.73
N TYR A 90 14.73 5.96 2.55
CA TYR A 90 15.43 6.10 1.27
C TYR A 90 16.05 7.49 1.10
N VAL A 91 15.34 8.56 1.45
CA VAL A 91 15.86 9.93 1.39
C VAL A 91 17.05 10.10 2.33
N ILE A 92 16.93 9.66 3.59
CA ILE A 92 18.02 9.74 4.57
C ILE A 92 19.27 8.99 4.10
N THR A 93 19.13 7.78 3.58
CA THR A 93 20.28 6.98 3.11
C THR A 93 20.91 7.55 1.83
N LYS A 94 20.15 8.28 1.01
CA LYS A 94 20.62 8.85 -0.26
C LYS A 94 21.48 10.10 -0.06
N ASP A 95 21.30 10.81 1.07
CA ASP A 95 22.12 11.98 1.43
C ASP A 95 23.53 11.59 1.93
N ASP A 96 23.78 10.30 2.20
CA ASP A 96 25.10 9.79 2.61
C ASP A 96 26.03 9.42 1.43
N GLU A 97 25.56 9.49 0.17
CA GLU A 97 26.44 9.30 -1.00
C GLU A 97 27.03 10.64 -1.46
N PRO A 98 28.35 10.88 -1.29
CA PRO A 98 28.97 12.11 -1.76
C PRO A 98 28.89 12.21 -3.29
N PRO A 99 28.71 13.43 -3.85
CA PRO A 99 28.57 13.64 -5.28
C PRO A 99 29.82 13.13 -6.00
N GLN A 100 29.64 12.07 -6.78
CA GLN A 100 30.66 11.56 -7.70
C GLN A 100 30.84 12.59 -8.82
N LYS A 101 31.88 13.44 -8.67
CA LYS A 101 32.44 14.28 -9.73
C LYS A 101 33.10 13.42 -10.82
#